data_AF-A0A2W0C7Z8-F1
#
_entry.id   AF-A0A2W0C7Z8-F1
#
_cell.length_a   1.000
_cell.length_b   1.000
_cell.length_c   1.000
_cell.angle_alpha   90.00
_cell.angle_beta   90.00
_cell.angle_gamma   90.00
#
_symmetry.space_group_name_H-M   'P 1'
#
loop_
_entity.id
_entity.type
_entity.pdbx_description
1 polymer ?
#
loop_
_entity_poly.entity_id
_entity_poly.type
_entity_poly.pdbx_seq_one_letter_code
_entity_poly.pdbx_strand_id
1 'polypeptide(L)'
;MRIIPFHTAPTGDAYRSLIDELIDKTARFFLVDRRQGGGDTPVEVARVFERLKPYLIERCTTEEMMMRTRAFYTEGIYYIYECTPASGQILKEEADGFLDWLYPSLPEDLCFLNEDGSDYLFTEAHEDGCGMRITEQEARDLMKRIPGLMFVMERFPS
;
A
#
# COMPACT_ATOMS: atom_id res chain seq x y z
N MET A 1 -4.10 5.36 17.66
CA MET A 1 -4.54 5.47 16.26
C MET A 1 -5.42 4.28 15.93
N ARG A 2 -6.41 4.46 15.05
CA ARG A 2 -7.27 3.36 14.57
C ARG A 2 -7.14 3.26 13.06
N ILE A 3 -7.55 2.13 12.50
CA ILE A 3 -7.79 2.06 11.07
C ILE A 3 -9.03 2.89 10.75
N ILE A 4 -8.89 3.84 9.83
CA ILE A 4 -9.99 4.59 9.22
C ILE A 4 -10.03 4.17 7.74
N PRO A 5 -11.08 3.49 7.29
CA PRO A 5 -11.19 3.05 5.91
C PRO A 5 -11.50 4.25 4.99
N PHE A 6 -11.10 4.13 3.73
CA PHE A 6 -11.53 5.08 2.71
C PHE A 6 -13.02 4.89 2.43
N HIS A 7 -13.75 5.98 2.21
CA HIS A 7 -15.12 5.91 1.70
C HIS A 7 -15.13 5.36 0.26
N THR A 8 -14.12 5.75 -0.51
CA THR A 8 -13.87 5.24 -1.87
C THR A 8 -12.36 5.17 -2.02
N ALA A 9 -11.85 4.05 -2.55
CA ALA A 9 -10.43 3.89 -2.75
C ALA A 9 -9.88 5.04 -3.62
N PRO A 10 -8.78 5.70 -3.20
CA PRO A 10 -8.21 6.81 -3.95
C PRO A 10 -7.72 6.35 -5.33
N THR A 11 -8.08 7.13 -6.36
CA THR A 11 -7.69 6.94 -7.76
C THR A 11 -7.23 8.27 -8.37
N GLY A 12 -6.63 8.24 -9.56
CA GLY A 12 -6.25 9.43 -10.31
C GLY A 12 -5.30 10.34 -9.52
N ASP A 13 -5.61 11.64 -9.50
CA ASP A 13 -4.81 12.64 -8.80
C ASP A 13 -4.79 12.46 -7.28
N ALA A 14 -5.87 11.92 -6.70
CA ALA A 14 -5.94 11.63 -5.26
C ALA A 14 -4.98 10.50 -4.88
N TYR A 15 -4.90 9.46 -5.72
CA TYR A 15 -3.91 8.39 -5.57
C TYR A 15 -2.48 8.94 -5.63
N ARG A 16 -2.16 9.70 -6.68
CA ARG A 16 -0.81 10.27 -6.87
C ARG A 16 -0.38 11.17 -5.73
N SER A 17 -1.26 12.07 -5.29
CA SER A 17 -1.01 12.98 -4.18
C SER A 17 -0.84 12.23 -2.86
N LEU A 18 -1.61 11.16 -2.65
CA LEU A 18 -1.48 10.35 -1.44
C LEU A 18 -0.20 9.50 -1.46
N ILE A 19 0.25 9.00 -2.61
CA ILE A 19 1.58 8.36 -2.72
C ILE A 19 2.68 9.32 -2.27
N ASP A 20 2.65 10.58 -2.71
CA ASP A 20 3.67 11.57 -2.30
C ASP A 20 3.66 11.77 -0.76
N GLU A 21 2.47 11.90 -0.16
CA GLU A 21 2.32 11.99 1.30
C GLU A 21 2.87 10.74 2.03
N LEU A 22 2.62 9.54 1.50
CA LEU A 22 3.06 8.28 2.11
C LEU A 22 4.57 8.09 2.01
N ILE A 23 5.15 8.45 0.87
CA ILE A 23 6.60 8.42 0.64
C ILE A 23 7.33 9.37 1.60
N ASP A 24 6.76 10.55 1.86
CA ASP A 24 7.35 11.52 2.78
C ASP A 24 7.20 11.13 4.25
N LYS A 25 6.11 10.42 4.62
CA LYS A 25 5.79 10.10 6.01
C LYS A 25 6.30 8.76 6.51
N THR A 26 6.57 7.82 5.61
CA THR A 26 6.94 6.45 5.98
C THR A 26 8.30 6.08 5.41
N ALA A 27 8.99 5.16 6.06
CA ALA A 27 10.30 4.71 5.59
C ALA A 27 10.19 3.53 4.61
N ARG A 28 9.09 2.77 4.66
CA ARG A 28 8.98 1.47 3.99
C ARG A 28 7.57 1.21 3.46
N PHE A 29 7.52 0.55 2.32
CA PHE A 29 6.30 -0.05 1.77
C PHE A 29 6.58 -1.48 1.33
N PHE A 30 5.53 -2.27 1.08
CA PHE A 30 5.69 -3.60 0.51
C PHE A 30 4.68 -3.88 -0.60
N LEU A 31 5.02 -4.89 -1.39
CA LEU A 31 4.18 -5.54 -2.39
C LEU A 31 4.34 -7.06 -2.26
N VAL A 32 3.32 -7.81 -2.66
CA VAL A 32 3.29 -9.26 -2.53
C VAL A 32 3.34 -9.92 -3.90
N ASP A 33 4.26 -10.88 -4.06
CA ASP A 33 4.24 -11.82 -5.18
C ASP A 33 3.49 -13.08 -4.74
N ARG A 34 2.26 -13.27 -5.25
CA ARG A 34 1.40 -14.38 -4.85
C ARG A 34 1.98 -15.76 -5.16
N ARG A 35 2.79 -15.90 -6.22
CA ARG A 35 3.18 -17.18 -6.89
C ARG A 35 2.39 -18.40 -6.42
N GLN A 36 1.09 -18.39 -6.67
CA GLN A 36 0.20 -19.44 -6.19
C GLN A 36 0.60 -20.75 -6.87
N GLY A 37 1.13 -21.72 -6.11
CA GLY A 37 1.43 -23.07 -6.61
C GLY A 37 2.75 -23.25 -7.36
N GLY A 38 3.74 -22.37 -7.19
CA GLY A 38 5.12 -22.61 -7.67
C GLY A 38 5.36 -22.37 -9.17
N GLY A 39 4.46 -21.65 -9.84
CA GLY A 39 4.66 -21.16 -11.21
C GLY A 39 5.55 -19.91 -11.29
N ASP A 40 5.93 -19.53 -12.50
CA ASP A 40 6.68 -18.30 -12.76
C ASP A 40 5.84 -17.04 -12.46
N THR A 41 6.49 -15.99 -11.99
CA THR A 41 5.87 -14.66 -11.83
C THR A 41 5.42 -14.13 -13.21
N PRO A 42 4.18 -13.64 -13.36
CA PRO A 42 3.70 -13.00 -14.58
C PRO A 42 4.64 -11.88 -15.03
N VAL A 43 4.74 -11.67 -16.35
CA VAL A 43 5.69 -10.72 -16.92
C VAL A 43 5.42 -9.29 -16.44
N GLU A 44 4.16 -8.93 -16.30
CA GLU A 44 3.69 -7.64 -15.82
C GLU A 44 4.12 -7.41 -14.36
N VAL A 45 3.92 -8.42 -13.50
CA VAL A 45 4.35 -8.40 -12.08
C VAL A 45 5.87 -8.33 -11.98
N ALA A 46 6.59 -9.17 -12.74
CA ALA A 46 8.04 -9.21 -12.75
C ALA A 46 8.66 -7.88 -13.20
N ARG A 47 8.03 -7.19 -14.17
CA ARG A 47 8.45 -5.86 -14.62
C ARG A 47 8.44 -4.85 -13.47
N VAL A 48 7.39 -4.84 -12.65
CA VAL A 48 7.31 -3.93 -11.50
C VAL A 48 8.44 -4.19 -10.50
N PHE A 49 8.66 -5.46 -10.15
CA PHE A 49 9.73 -5.83 -9.22
C PHE A 49 11.12 -5.50 -9.75
N GLU A 50 11.38 -5.66 -11.06
CA GLU A 50 12.66 -5.25 -11.66
C GLU A 50 12.84 -3.74 -11.66
N ARG A 51 11.78 -2.94 -11.88
CA ARG A 51 11.84 -1.48 -11.77
C ARG A 51 12.12 -1.00 -10.34
N LEU A 52 11.52 -1.66 -9.34
CA LEU A 52 11.67 -1.32 -7.93
C LEU A 52 12.93 -1.92 -7.28
N LYS A 53 13.62 -2.84 -7.95
CA LYS A 53 14.82 -3.55 -7.48
C LYS A 53 15.90 -2.65 -6.86
N PRO A 54 16.20 -1.44 -7.37
CA PRO A 54 17.19 -0.55 -6.75
C PRO A 54 16.82 -0.10 -5.32
N TYR A 55 15.54 -0.16 -4.96
CA TYR A 55 15.00 0.29 -3.67
C TYR A 55 14.62 -0.88 -2.76
N LEU A 56 14.92 -2.12 -3.16
CA LEU A 56 14.59 -3.31 -2.40
C LEU A 56 15.47 -3.38 -1.14
N ILE A 57 14.83 -3.45 0.03
CA ILE A 57 15.50 -3.66 1.31
C ILE A 57 15.68 -5.15 1.56
N GLU A 58 14.58 -5.90 1.50
CA GLU A 58 14.57 -7.33 1.79
C GLU A 58 13.36 -8.04 1.16
N ARG A 59 13.38 -9.37 1.21
CA ARG A 59 12.24 -10.22 0.91
C ARG A 59 12.04 -11.17 2.07
N CYS A 60 10.79 -11.47 2.39
CA CYS A 60 10.47 -12.46 3.41
C CYS A 60 9.25 -13.29 3.03
N THR A 61 9.16 -14.50 3.59
CA THR A 61 7.97 -15.34 3.43
C THR A 61 6.81 -14.79 4.25
N THR A 62 5.61 -15.33 4.02
CA THR A 62 4.44 -14.99 4.83
C THR A 62 4.68 -15.32 6.31
N GLU A 63 5.28 -16.48 6.63
CA GLU A 63 5.57 -16.86 8.02
C GLU A 63 6.56 -15.88 8.69
N GLU A 64 7.60 -15.47 7.98
CA GLU A 64 8.57 -14.49 8.49
C GLU A 64 7.92 -13.12 8.71
N MET A 65 7.01 -12.70 7.80
CA MET A 65 6.25 -11.46 7.94
C MET A 65 5.33 -11.51 9.18
N MET A 66 4.61 -12.63 9.38
CA MET A 66 3.72 -12.84 10.53
C MET A 66 4.46 -12.80 11.89
N MET A 67 5.73 -13.20 11.93
CA MET A 67 6.53 -13.11 13.16
C MET A 67 6.90 -11.66 13.53
N ARG A 68 6.87 -10.76 12.56
CA ARG A 68 7.35 -9.37 12.70
C ARG A 68 6.22 -8.37 12.80
N THR A 69 5.10 -8.61 12.12
CA THR A 69 4.01 -7.67 11.99
C THR A 69 2.66 -8.36 11.85
N ARG A 70 1.59 -7.58 12.01
CA ARG A 70 0.21 -7.94 11.67
C ARG A 70 -0.21 -7.47 10.27
N ALA A 71 0.69 -6.80 9.56
CA ALA A 71 0.53 -6.33 8.18
C ALA A 71 0.79 -7.48 7.20
N PHE A 72 -0.09 -8.48 7.20
CA PHE A 72 -0.04 -9.59 6.27
C PHE A 72 -1.47 -9.95 5.86
N TYR A 73 -1.71 -9.96 4.55
CA TYR A 73 -3.06 -10.03 3.98
C TYR A 73 -3.16 -11.13 2.93
N THR A 74 -2.07 -11.34 2.18
CA THR A 74 -1.99 -12.32 1.11
C THR A 74 -0.83 -13.29 1.35
N GLU A 75 -1.05 -14.58 1.09
CA GLU A 75 0.02 -15.57 1.07
C GLU A 75 0.93 -15.35 -0.15
N GLY A 76 2.23 -15.29 0.09
CA GLY A 76 3.23 -15.09 -0.94
C GLY A 76 4.59 -14.68 -0.39
N ILE A 77 5.40 -14.10 -1.28
CA ILE A 77 6.67 -13.47 -0.93
C ILE A 77 6.47 -11.96 -0.84
N TYR A 78 6.80 -11.41 0.31
CA TYR A 78 6.73 -9.98 0.58
C TYR A 78 8.04 -9.33 0.14
N TYR A 79 7.93 -8.29 -0.69
CA TYR A 79 9.05 -7.47 -1.12
C TYR A 79 8.95 -6.12 -0.42
N ILE A 80 9.90 -5.83 0.47
CA ILE A 80 9.91 -4.61 1.28
C ILE A 80 10.88 -3.62 0.65
N TYR A 81 10.39 -2.42 0.38
CA TYR A 81 11.09 -1.37 -0.33
C TYR A 81 11.27 -0.13 0.53
N GLU A 82 12.33 0.63 0.23
CA GLU A 82 12.55 1.96 0.78
C GLU A 82 11.62 2.99 0.13
N CYS A 83 11.01 3.83 0.95
CA CYS A 83 10.27 5.00 0.49
C CYS A 83 11.25 6.08 0.06
N THR A 84 11.27 6.36 -1.24
CA THR A 84 12.06 7.44 -1.84
C THR A 84 11.20 8.14 -2.90
N PRO A 85 11.50 9.40 -3.27
CA PRO A 85 10.79 10.04 -4.37
C PRO A 85 10.78 9.22 -5.67
N ALA A 86 11.85 8.47 -5.93
CA ALA A 86 12.00 7.67 -7.13
C ALA A 86 11.20 6.35 -7.09
N SER A 87 11.11 5.68 -5.93
CA SER A 87 10.22 4.52 -5.77
C SER A 87 8.75 4.95 -5.83
N GLY A 88 8.39 6.08 -5.20
CA GLY A 88 7.07 6.68 -5.30
C GLY A 88 6.67 7.00 -6.74
N GLN A 89 7.59 7.53 -7.55
CA GLN A 89 7.35 7.80 -8.96
C GLN A 89 7.02 6.53 -9.75
N ILE A 90 7.68 5.41 -9.46
CA ILE A 90 7.37 4.12 -10.10
C ILE A 90 5.96 3.66 -9.74
N LEU A 91 5.55 3.76 -8.46
CA LEU A 91 4.19 3.39 -8.04
C LEU A 91 3.12 4.19 -8.81
N LYS A 92 3.31 5.51 -8.96
CA LYS A 92 2.41 6.41 -9.70
C LYS A 92 2.34 6.14 -11.21
N GLU A 93 3.33 5.45 -11.77
CA GLU A 93 3.40 5.11 -13.19
C GLU A 93 2.86 3.72 -13.51
N GLU A 94 2.86 2.79 -12.54
CA GLU A 94 2.36 1.43 -12.72
C GLU A 94 0.85 1.31 -12.44
N ALA A 95 0.26 2.20 -11.64
CA ALA A 95 -1.14 2.16 -11.25
C ALA A 95 -1.81 3.55 -11.29
N ASP A 96 -3.14 3.56 -11.34
CA ASP A 96 -3.96 4.77 -11.19
C ASP A 96 -4.73 4.80 -9.85
N GLY A 97 -4.71 3.72 -9.07
CA GLY A 97 -5.33 3.62 -7.75
C GLY A 97 -4.75 2.54 -6.84
N PHE A 98 -5.13 2.57 -5.56
CA PHE A 98 -4.64 1.60 -4.57
C PHE A 98 -5.17 0.17 -4.80
N LEU A 99 -6.38 0.03 -5.35
CA LEU A 99 -6.98 -1.28 -5.65
C LEU A 99 -6.52 -1.86 -7.01
N ASP A 100 -5.75 -1.11 -7.80
CA ASP A 100 -5.18 -1.63 -9.06
C ASP A 100 -4.07 -2.66 -8.79
N TRP A 101 -3.46 -2.62 -7.60
CA TRP A 101 -2.41 -3.53 -7.12
C TRP A 101 -2.97 -4.93 -6.85
N LEU A 102 -3.40 -5.57 -7.93
CA LEU A 102 -4.13 -6.82 -7.95
C LEU A 102 -3.48 -7.78 -8.94
N TYR A 103 -3.15 -8.97 -8.43
CA TYR A 103 -2.56 -10.04 -9.20
C TYR A 103 -3.59 -10.66 -10.19
N PRO A 104 -3.21 -11.05 -11.42
CA PRO A 104 -1.85 -11.12 -11.98
C PRO A 104 -1.42 -9.89 -12.79
N SER A 105 -2.22 -8.81 -12.83
CA SER A 105 -1.90 -7.62 -13.63
C SER A 105 -0.79 -6.78 -13.00
N LEU A 106 -0.77 -6.72 -11.67
CA LEU A 106 0.26 -6.07 -10.85
C LEU A 106 0.60 -6.95 -9.64
N PRO A 107 1.72 -6.71 -8.94
CA PRO A 107 1.93 -7.26 -7.61
C PRO A 107 0.77 -6.87 -6.68
N GLU A 108 0.57 -7.67 -5.64
CA GLU A 108 -0.59 -7.50 -4.78
C GLU A 108 -0.30 -6.63 -3.55
N ASP A 109 -1.36 -6.00 -3.04
CA ASP A 109 -1.42 -5.32 -1.75
C ASP A 109 -0.32 -4.28 -1.49
N LEU A 110 -0.38 -3.14 -2.20
CA LEU A 110 0.47 -1.98 -1.90
C LEU A 110 0.18 -1.39 -0.51
N CYS A 111 1.01 -1.76 0.46
CA CYS A 111 0.89 -1.31 1.85
C CYS A 111 2.11 -0.48 2.28
N PHE A 112 1.91 0.51 3.15
CA PHE A 112 2.96 1.34 3.75
C PHE A 112 3.04 1.08 5.25
N LEU A 113 4.26 1.05 5.79
CA LEU A 113 4.52 0.61 7.16
C LEU A 113 4.95 1.77 8.08
N ASN A 114 4.50 1.71 9.32
CA ASN A 114 5.07 2.46 10.45
C ASN A 114 6.47 1.93 10.82
N GLU A 115 7.18 2.67 11.66
CA GLU A 115 8.49 2.26 12.19
C GLU A 115 8.41 0.92 12.95
N ASP A 116 7.33 0.72 13.70
CA ASP A 116 7.05 -0.51 14.45
C ASP A 116 6.63 -1.70 13.57
N GLY A 117 6.54 -1.50 12.26
CA GLY A 117 6.16 -2.49 11.27
C GLY A 117 4.64 -2.69 11.10
N SER A 118 3.80 -2.00 11.87
CA SER A 118 2.34 -2.01 11.66
C SER A 118 1.95 -1.19 10.42
N ASP A 119 0.75 -1.41 9.90
CA ASP A 119 0.25 -0.65 8.75
C ASP A 119 0.11 0.83 9.08
N TYR A 120 0.65 1.67 8.21
CA TYR A 120 0.27 3.08 8.07
C TYR A 120 -0.85 3.22 7.03
N LEU A 121 -0.67 2.60 5.86
CA LEU A 121 -1.71 2.36 4.86
C LEU A 121 -1.75 0.87 4.56
N PHE A 122 -2.95 0.29 4.53
CA PHE A 122 -3.15 -1.09 4.11
C PHE A 122 -4.09 -1.17 2.90
N THR A 123 -3.88 -2.21 2.11
CA THR A 123 -4.74 -2.62 1.01
C THR A 123 -4.90 -4.13 1.07
N GLU A 124 -6.13 -4.60 0.88
CA GLU A 124 -6.49 -5.97 0.60
C GLU A 124 -7.23 -5.92 -0.74
N ALA A 125 -6.46 -5.80 -1.83
CA ALA A 125 -7.01 -5.38 -3.12
C ALA A 125 -8.06 -6.38 -3.65
N HIS A 126 -7.86 -7.66 -3.37
CA HIS A 126 -8.81 -8.74 -3.72
C HIS A 126 -10.11 -8.73 -2.90
N GLU A 127 -10.18 -7.98 -1.79
CA GLU A 127 -11.38 -7.78 -0.97
C GLU A 127 -11.96 -6.36 -1.10
N ASP A 128 -11.47 -5.54 -2.04
CA ASP A 128 -11.78 -4.11 -2.16
C ASP A 128 -11.50 -3.30 -0.85
N GLY A 129 -10.61 -3.82 0.00
CA GLY A 129 -10.28 -3.24 1.30
C GLY A 129 -9.13 -2.25 1.21
N CYS A 130 -9.32 -1.01 1.70
CA CYS A 130 -8.22 -0.05 1.80
C CYS A 130 -8.49 1.00 2.89
N GLY A 131 -7.45 1.38 3.63
CA GLY A 131 -7.55 2.41 4.67
C GLY A 131 -6.22 2.77 5.30
N MET A 132 -6.27 3.65 6.29
CA MET A 132 -5.07 4.15 6.97
C MET A 132 -5.19 4.06 8.48
N ARG A 133 -4.07 3.74 9.14
CA ARG A 133 -3.95 3.81 10.60
C ARG A 133 -3.57 5.21 11.00
N ILE A 134 -4.55 6.07 11.21
CA ILE A 134 -4.35 7.50 11.52
C ILE A 134 -5.34 7.96 12.59
N THR A 135 -5.17 9.19 13.06
CA THR A 135 -6.16 9.89 13.88
C THR A 135 -7.24 10.52 13.00
N GLU A 136 -8.40 10.84 13.59
CA GLU A 136 -9.45 11.56 12.86
C GLU A 136 -9.01 12.95 12.41
N GLN A 137 -8.15 13.61 13.19
CA GLN A 137 -7.62 14.92 12.84
C GLN A 137 -6.73 14.82 11.59
N GLU A 138 -5.82 13.84 11.53
CA GLU A 138 -5.01 13.58 10.34
C GLU A 138 -5.88 13.24 9.13
N ALA A 139 -6.92 12.42 9.29
CA ALA A 139 -7.86 12.13 8.21
C ALA A 139 -8.53 13.42 7.68
N ARG A 140 -9.00 14.28 8.58
CA ARG A 140 -9.60 15.58 8.21
C ARG A 140 -8.61 16.49 7.50
N ASP A 141 -7.36 16.51 7.92
CA ASP A 141 -6.35 17.38 7.31
C ASP A 141 -5.86 16.85 5.97
N LEU A 142 -5.83 15.53 5.77
CA LEU A 142 -5.60 14.90 4.47
C LEU A 142 -6.74 15.22 3.49
N MET A 143 -8.01 15.07 3.88
CA MET A 143 -9.16 15.39 3.02
C MET A 143 -9.22 16.87 2.60
N LYS A 144 -8.70 17.79 3.43
CA LYS A 144 -8.59 19.21 3.06
C LYS A 144 -7.48 19.48 2.03
N ARG A 145 -6.38 18.74 2.11
CA ARG A 145 -5.18 18.95 1.28
C ARG A 145 -5.23 18.19 -0.05
N ILE A 146 -5.89 17.02 -0.07
CA ILE A 146 -5.93 16.13 -1.23
C ILE A 146 -7.38 16.07 -1.75
N PRO A 147 -7.71 16.84 -2.81
CA PRO A 147 -9.01 16.76 -3.46
C PRO A 147 -9.32 15.33 -3.93
N GLY A 148 -10.56 14.88 -3.72
CA GLY A 148 -11.00 13.52 -4.09
C GLY A 148 -10.71 12.44 -3.04
N LEU A 149 -9.92 12.75 -2.00
CA LEU A 149 -9.71 11.83 -0.88
C LEU A 149 -10.87 11.91 0.11
N MET A 150 -11.47 10.76 0.45
CA MET A 150 -12.55 10.69 1.45
C MET A 150 -12.39 9.47 2.36
N PHE A 151 -12.52 9.70 3.67
CA PHE A 151 -12.54 8.65 4.69
C PHE A 151 -13.96 8.41 5.23
N VAL A 152 -14.23 7.21 5.71
CA VAL A 152 -15.44 6.91 6.48
C VAL A 152 -15.27 7.49 7.89
N MET A 153 -15.83 8.67 8.11
CA MET A 153 -15.83 9.31 9.43
C MET A 153 -17.07 8.84 10.20
N GLU A 154 -16.89 8.31 11.41
CA GLU A 154 -18.02 8.08 12.31
C GLU A 154 -18.68 9.43 12.62
N ARG A 155 -19.99 9.53 12.36
CA ARG A 155 -20.78 10.64 12.90
C ARG A 155 -20.94 10.40 14.40
N PHE A 156 -20.31 11.23 15.22
CA PHE A 156 -20.84 11.44 16.57
C PHE A 156 -22.22 12.10 16.40
N PRO A 157 -23.29 11.60 17.06
CA PRO A 157 -24.51 12.35 17.17
C PRO A 157 -24.18 13.68 17.84
N SER A 158 -24.63 14.77 17.21
CA SER A 158 -24.62 16.13 17.77
C SER A 158 -25.27 16.18 19.15
#